data_AF-A0A9R0JK77-F1
#
_entry.id   AF-A0A9R0JK77-F1
#
_cell.length_a   1.000
_cell.length_b   1.000
_cell.length_c   1.000
_cell.angle_alpha   90.00
_cell.angle_beta   90.00
_cell.angle_gamma   90.00
#
_symmetry.space_group_name_H-M   'P 1'
#
loop_
_entity.id
_entity.type
_entity.pdbx_description
1 polymer ?
#
loop_
_entity_poly.entity_id
_entity_poly.type
_entity_poly.pdbx_seq_one_letter_code
_entity_poly.pdbx_strand_id
1 'polypeptide(L)'
;MVVMQGKYNLPEKVGGADVVEALSFQCSILYRHWRFRLKEEHYGGKTKAQARANKPLTIDNEAWVWLVDEYWGSPKQERISKINTENKLRLKETPANGSRSTARICYDMMNEPPVFSTQDLEGSSEPVEVKQKPIYVRLFEKTKK
;
A
#
# COMPACT_ATOMS: atom_id res chain seq x y z
N MET A 1 -14.42 15.68 -21.68
CA MET A 1 -15.04 15.36 -20.37
C MET A 1 -16.37 14.58 -20.46
N VAL A 2 -16.84 14.15 -21.63
CA VAL A 2 -18.20 13.55 -21.79
C VAL A 2 -18.23 12.03 -21.52
N VAL A 3 -17.11 11.31 -21.63
CA VAL A 3 -17.10 9.83 -21.63
C VAL A 3 -17.15 9.20 -20.22
N MET A 4 -16.85 9.96 -19.16
CA MET A 4 -16.78 9.43 -17.79
C MET A 4 -18.13 9.42 -17.04
N GLN A 5 -19.11 10.22 -17.45
CA GLN A 5 -20.38 10.37 -16.72
C GLN A 5 -21.29 9.13 -16.84
N GLY A 6 -21.30 8.46 -18.01
CA GLY A 6 -22.20 7.32 -18.25
C GLY A 6 -21.82 6.01 -17.56
N LYS A 7 -20.57 5.85 -17.10
CA LYS A 7 -20.13 4.59 -16.46
C LYS A 7 -20.34 4.52 -14.95
N TYR A 8 -20.52 5.66 -14.28
CA TYR A 8 -20.45 5.74 -12.82
C TYR A 8 -21.67 6.37 -12.13
N ASN A 9 -22.78 6.65 -12.84
CA ASN A 9 -23.99 7.29 -12.28
C ASN A 9 -23.66 8.43 -11.31
N LEU A 10 -22.77 9.32 -11.75
CA LEU A 10 -22.31 10.44 -10.94
C LEU A 10 -23.40 11.54 -10.97
N PRO A 11 -23.85 12.05 -9.81
CA PRO A 11 -24.91 13.06 -9.76
C PRO A 11 -24.53 14.34 -10.53
N GLU A 12 -25.52 15.03 -11.10
CA GLU A 12 -25.33 16.19 -12.01
C GLU A 12 -24.46 17.33 -11.43
N LYS A 13 -24.32 17.38 -10.10
CA LYS A 13 -23.39 18.25 -9.38
C LYS A 13 -22.48 17.44 -8.45
N VAL A 14 -21.54 16.67 -9.00
CA VAL A 14 -20.39 16.17 -8.23
C VAL A 14 -19.36 17.31 -8.11
N GLY A 15 -19.69 18.35 -7.35
CA GLY A 15 -18.94 19.61 -7.29
C GLY A 15 -18.66 20.10 -5.87
N GLY A 16 -18.52 19.18 -4.92
CA GLY A 16 -18.09 19.48 -3.54
C GLY A 16 -16.57 19.36 -3.38
N ALA A 17 -15.99 20.08 -2.42
CA ALA A 17 -14.56 19.99 -2.10
C ALA A 17 -14.11 18.53 -1.86
N ASP A 18 -14.94 17.72 -1.23
CA ASP A 18 -14.69 16.30 -0.93
C ASP A 18 -14.49 15.45 -2.20
N VAL A 19 -15.21 15.80 -3.28
CA VAL A 19 -15.13 15.08 -4.56
C VAL A 19 -13.84 15.46 -5.27
N VAL A 20 -13.51 16.74 -5.28
CA VAL A 20 -12.26 17.25 -5.86
C VAL A 20 -11.06 16.66 -5.12
N GLU A 21 -11.15 16.56 -3.79
CA GLU A 21 -10.12 15.92 -2.96
C GLU A 21 -10.00 14.42 -3.27
N ALA A 22 -11.12 13.69 -3.32
CA ALA A 22 -11.13 12.27 -3.65
C ALA A 22 -10.55 12.01 -5.06
N LEU A 23 -10.92 12.82 -6.06
CA LEU A 23 -10.38 12.72 -7.41
C LEU A 23 -8.89 13.06 -7.44
N SER A 24 -8.46 14.11 -6.75
CA SER A 24 -7.06 14.50 -6.65
C SER A 24 -6.22 13.38 -6.01
N PHE A 25 -6.74 12.76 -4.96
CA PHE A 25 -6.12 11.62 -4.31
C PHE A 25 -5.98 10.44 -5.25
N GLN A 26 -7.06 10.05 -5.94
CA GLN A 26 -7.01 8.95 -6.91
C GLN A 26 -6.05 9.25 -8.07
N CYS A 27 -6.08 10.45 -8.63
CA CYS A 27 -5.14 10.90 -9.64
C CYS A 27 -3.69 10.83 -9.14
N SER A 28 -3.42 11.19 -7.88
CA SER A 28 -2.09 11.09 -7.30
C SER A 28 -1.58 9.65 -7.20
N ILE A 29 -2.47 8.70 -6.84
CA ILE A 29 -2.15 7.27 -6.79
C ILE A 29 -1.85 6.75 -8.19
N LEU A 30 -2.72 7.06 -9.16
CA LEU A 30 -2.56 6.64 -10.55
C LEU A 30 -1.25 7.19 -11.13
N TYR A 31 -0.96 8.46 -10.88
CA TYR A 31 0.29 9.09 -11.30
C TYR A 31 1.52 8.44 -10.64
N ARG A 32 1.44 8.08 -9.36
CA ARG A 32 2.52 7.35 -8.68
C ARG A 32 2.74 5.97 -9.31
N HIS A 33 1.68 5.21 -9.58
CA HIS A 33 1.80 3.88 -10.19
C HIS A 33 2.29 3.94 -11.62
N TRP A 34 1.84 4.94 -12.39
CA TRP A 34 2.34 5.19 -13.74
C TRP A 34 3.84 5.48 -13.72
N ARG A 35 4.31 6.39 -12.87
CA ARG A 35 5.76 6.67 -12.73
C ARG A 35 6.57 5.46 -12.29
N PHE A 36 6.02 4.61 -11.41
CA PHE A 36 6.71 3.40 -10.97
C PHE A 36 6.95 2.45 -12.14
N ARG A 37 5.91 2.12 -12.91
CA ARG A 37 6.02 1.27 -14.11
C ARG A 37 6.97 1.86 -15.14
N LEU A 38 6.83 3.15 -15.38
CA LEU A 38 7.70 3.90 -16.29
C LEU A 38 9.18 3.82 -15.88
N LYS A 39 9.46 3.91 -14.58
CA LYS A 39 10.82 3.76 -14.05
C LYS A 39 11.34 2.35 -14.29
N GLU A 40 10.55 1.31 -14.04
CA GLU A 40 10.99 -0.07 -14.25
C GLU A 40 11.32 -0.35 -15.72
N GLU A 41 10.44 0.04 -16.63
CA GLU A 41 10.60 -0.22 -18.06
C GLU A 41 11.75 0.60 -18.67
N HIS A 42 11.80 1.90 -18.37
CA HIS A 42 12.66 2.81 -19.11
C HIS A 42 13.91 3.27 -18.36
N TYR A 43 13.90 3.33 -17.03
CA TYR A 43 15.03 3.83 -16.22
C TYR A 43 15.83 2.71 -15.53
N GLY A 44 15.19 1.61 -15.13
CA GLY A 44 15.80 0.53 -14.35
C GLY A 44 17.07 -0.02 -14.99
N GLY A 45 18.14 -0.13 -14.19
CA GLY A 45 19.43 -0.71 -14.59
C GLY A 45 20.27 0.15 -15.54
N LYS A 46 19.84 1.37 -15.88
CA LYS A 46 20.54 2.25 -16.83
C LYS A 46 21.24 3.40 -16.11
N THR A 47 22.30 3.94 -16.71
CA THR A 47 22.91 5.20 -16.26
C THR A 47 22.01 6.38 -16.62
N LYS A 48 22.19 7.55 -15.98
CA LYS A 48 21.38 8.76 -16.28
C LYS A 48 21.42 9.12 -17.77
N ALA A 49 22.60 9.06 -18.39
CA ALA A 49 22.76 9.34 -19.82
C ALA A 49 22.00 8.33 -20.71
N GLN A 50 22.08 7.04 -20.38
CA GLN A 50 21.35 5.99 -21.09
C GLN A 50 19.83 6.11 -20.89
N ALA A 51 19.38 6.48 -19.68
CA ALA A 51 17.97 6.69 -19.38
C ALA A 51 17.40 7.89 -20.13
N ARG A 52 18.16 9.01 -20.25
CA ARG A 52 17.75 10.16 -21.08
C ARG A 52 17.53 9.75 -22.54
N ALA A 53 18.42 8.94 -23.10
CA ALA A 53 18.29 8.43 -24.46
C ALA A 53 17.12 7.45 -24.63
N ASN A 54 16.80 6.67 -23.60
CA ASN A 54 15.70 5.70 -23.59
C ASN A 54 14.33 6.34 -23.29
N LYS A 55 14.06 7.50 -23.91
CA LYS A 55 12.80 8.25 -23.73
C LYS A 55 11.64 7.54 -24.45
N PRO A 56 10.50 7.29 -23.78
CA PRO A 56 9.30 6.84 -24.46
C PRO A 56 8.70 7.94 -25.35
N LEU A 57 8.15 7.55 -26.51
CA LEU A 57 7.50 8.47 -27.46
C LEU A 57 6.28 9.19 -26.87
N THR A 58 5.63 8.58 -25.88
CA THR A 58 4.41 9.10 -25.24
C THR A 58 4.66 10.24 -24.26
N ILE A 59 5.93 10.54 -23.94
CA ILE A 59 6.29 11.53 -22.91
C ILE A 59 7.04 12.68 -23.56
N ASP A 60 6.68 13.88 -23.14
CA ASP A 60 7.39 15.09 -23.52
C ASP A 60 8.85 15.07 -23.03
N ASN A 61 9.73 15.73 -23.78
CA ASN A 61 11.16 15.71 -23.50
C ASN A 61 11.51 16.40 -22.18
N GLU A 62 10.90 17.55 -21.88
CA GLU A 62 11.18 18.29 -20.65
C GLU A 62 10.72 17.49 -19.42
N ALA A 63 9.53 16.91 -19.50
CA ALA A 63 8.99 16.05 -18.46
C ALA A 63 9.88 14.81 -18.22
N TRP A 64 10.43 14.22 -19.28
CA TRP A 64 11.34 13.07 -19.17
C TRP A 64 12.67 13.43 -18.51
N VAL A 65 13.28 14.54 -18.92
CA VAL A 65 14.54 15.02 -18.34
C VAL A 65 14.36 15.28 -16.84
N TRP A 66 13.28 15.96 -16.45
CA TRP A 66 12.97 16.19 -15.05
C TRP A 66 12.80 14.88 -14.26
N LEU A 67 12.11 13.88 -14.82
CA LEU A 67 11.94 12.58 -14.15
C LEU A 67 13.27 11.86 -13.93
N VAL A 68 14.16 11.86 -14.94
CA VAL A 68 15.45 11.17 -14.90
C VAL A 68 16.41 11.88 -13.94
N ASP A 69 16.52 13.20 -14.03
CA ASP A 69 17.58 13.95 -13.35
C ASP A 69 17.16 14.44 -11.96
N GLU A 70 15.98 15.05 -11.88
CA GLU A 70 15.51 15.74 -10.67
C GLU A 70 14.71 14.81 -9.75
N TYR A 71 13.96 13.86 -10.33
CA TYR A 71 13.13 12.95 -9.54
C TYR A 71 13.89 11.67 -9.18
N TRP A 72 14.08 10.75 -10.13
CA TRP A 72 14.69 9.43 -9.88
C TRP A 72 16.19 9.51 -9.60
N GLY A 73 16.87 10.44 -10.26
CA GLY A 73 18.31 10.69 -10.11
C GLY A 73 18.67 11.60 -8.94
N SER A 74 17.71 12.03 -8.12
CA SER A 74 18.03 12.90 -6.98
C SER A 74 18.91 12.18 -5.94
N PRO A 75 19.85 12.89 -5.29
CA PRO A 75 20.69 12.30 -4.25
C PRO A 75 19.89 11.66 -3.10
N LYS A 76 18.71 12.22 -2.80
CA LYS A 76 17.77 11.68 -1.82
C LYS A 76 17.24 10.31 -2.25
N GLN A 77 16.80 10.17 -3.50
CA GLN A 77 16.28 8.90 -4.01
C GLN A 77 17.37 7.85 -4.15
N GLU A 78 18.58 8.24 -4.56
CA GLU A 78 19.74 7.34 -4.59
C GLU A 78 20.06 6.80 -3.19
N ARG A 79 20.05 7.67 -2.16
CA ARG A 79 20.25 7.25 -0.76
C ARG A 79 19.16 6.27 -0.30
N ILE A 80 17.89 6.59 -0.55
CA ILE A 80 16.76 5.71 -0.18
C ILE A 80 16.86 4.36 -0.90
N SER A 81 17.23 4.36 -2.18
CA SER A 81 17.38 3.14 -2.97
C SER A 81 18.50 2.26 -2.44
N LYS A 82 19.65 2.83 -2.04
CA LYS A 82 20.75 2.09 -1.40
C LYS A 82 20.30 1.44 -0.09
N ILE A 83 19.71 2.23 0.81
CA ILE A 83 19.20 1.75 2.09
C ILE A 83 18.14 0.65 1.89
N ASN A 84 17.22 0.82 0.96
CA ASN A 84 16.19 -0.19 0.67
C ASN A 84 16.78 -1.49 0.09
N THR A 85 17.82 -1.39 -0.73
CA THR A 85 18.52 -2.55 -1.28
C THR A 85 19.26 -3.29 -0.18
N GLU A 86 19.99 -2.57 0.68
CA GLU A 86 20.68 -3.13 1.85
C GLU A 86 19.69 -3.78 2.83
N ASN A 87 18.57 -3.12 3.11
CA ASN A 87 17.51 -3.66 3.96
C ASN A 87 16.90 -4.92 3.35
N LYS A 88 16.62 -4.93 2.04
CA LYS A 88 16.10 -6.11 1.33
C LYS A 88 17.08 -7.28 1.39
N LEU A 89 18.39 -7.02 1.29
CA LEU A 89 19.43 -8.05 1.43
C LEU A 89 19.54 -8.58 2.87
N ARG A 90 19.25 -7.75 3.88
CA ARG A 90 19.23 -8.17 5.29
C ARG A 90 18.00 -8.97 5.68
N LEU A 91 16.90 -8.87 4.93
CA LEU A 91 15.70 -9.67 5.15
C LEU A 91 15.97 -11.12 4.73
N LYS A 92 16.12 -12.00 5.73
CA LYS A 92 16.27 -13.46 5.53
C LYS A 92 14.92 -14.18 5.35
N GLU A 93 13.84 -13.52 5.74
CA GLU A 93 12.49 -14.06 5.66
C GLU A 93 11.68 -13.26 4.63
N THR A 94 11.01 -13.96 3.72
CA THR A 94 10.05 -13.33 2.81
C THR A 94 8.86 -12.79 3.60
N PRO A 95 8.64 -11.47 3.65
CA PRO A 95 7.47 -10.93 4.32
C PRO A 95 6.20 -11.42 3.61
N ALA A 96 5.28 -12.00 4.37
CA ALA A 96 3.96 -12.36 3.87
C ALA A 96 3.17 -11.07 3.59
N ASN A 97 3.18 -10.61 2.35
CA ASN A 97 2.40 -9.44 1.92
C ASN A 97 1.22 -9.88 1.02
N GLY A 98 0.07 -9.24 1.22
CA GLY A 98 -1.17 -9.47 0.45
C GLY A 98 -2.24 -10.23 1.22
N SER A 99 -3.36 -10.57 0.57
CA SER A 99 -4.50 -11.31 1.16
C SER A 99 -4.11 -12.61 1.86
N ARG A 100 -2.95 -13.18 1.49
CA ARG A 100 -2.36 -14.35 2.13
C ARG A 100 -1.93 -14.10 3.58
N SER A 101 -1.59 -12.86 3.96
CA SER A 101 -1.29 -12.51 5.37
C SER A 101 -2.57 -12.38 6.18
N THR A 102 -3.64 -11.81 5.63
CA THR A 102 -4.94 -11.72 6.29
C THR A 102 -5.54 -13.11 6.51
N ALA A 103 -5.51 -13.97 5.49
CA ALA A 103 -5.95 -15.35 5.61
C ALA A 103 -5.13 -16.15 6.64
N ARG A 104 -3.81 -15.93 6.71
CA ARG A 104 -2.94 -16.56 7.70
C ARG A 104 -3.22 -16.04 9.12
N ILE A 105 -3.39 -14.73 9.30
CA ILE A 105 -3.79 -14.13 10.58
C ILE A 105 -5.15 -14.69 11.03
N CYS A 106 -6.12 -14.84 10.11
CA CYS A 106 -7.41 -15.45 10.41
C CYS A 106 -7.26 -16.93 10.80
N TYR A 107 -6.44 -17.70 10.07
CA TYR A 107 -6.17 -19.10 10.39
C TYR A 107 -5.51 -19.27 11.76
N ASP A 108 -4.52 -18.43 12.08
CA ASP A 108 -3.85 -18.46 13.37
C ASP A 108 -4.83 -18.12 14.50
N MET A 109 -5.73 -17.13 14.30
CA MET A 109 -6.79 -16.77 15.26
C MET A 109 -7.88 -17.83 15.44
N MET A 110 -8.18 -18.62 14.41
CA MET A 110 -9.14 -19.73 14.49
C MET A 110 -8.58 -20.93 15.27
N ASN A 111 -7.25 -21.06 15.32
CA ASN A 111 -6.53 -22.12 16.02
C ASN A 111 -5.93 -21.69 17.37
N GLU A 112 -6.11 -20.43 17.78
CA GLU A 112 -5.74 -19.96 19.13
C GLU A 112 -6.61 -20.69 20.18
N PRO A 113 -6.01 -21.34 21.21
CA PRO A 113 -6.78 -21.96 22.27
C PRO A 113 -7.57 -20.90 23.06
N PRO A 114 -8.76 -21.24 23.61
CA PRO A 114 -9.55 -20.29 24.37
C PRO A 114 -8.78 -19.77 25.59
N VAL A 115 -8.76 -18.45 25.76
CA VAL A 115 -8.16 -17.79 26.92
C VAL A 115 -9.13 -17.93 28.10
N PHE A 116 -8.73 -18.71 29.10
CA PHE A 116 -9.40 -18.73 30.41
C PHE A 116 -8.76 -17.66 31.30
N SER A 117 -9.56 -16.68 31.76
CA SER A 117 -9.11 -15.72 32.78
C SER A 117 -9.21 -16.36 34.16
N THR A 118 -8.08 -16.58 34.83
CA THR A 118 -8.03 -16.98 36.25
C THR A 118 -7.74 -15.78 37.14
N GLN A 119 -8.56 -14.73 37.07
CA GLN A 119 -8.50 -13.62 38.02
C GLN A 119 -9.93 -13.13 38.25
N ASP A 120 -10.63 -13.75 39.20
CA ASP A 120 -11.06 -13.07 40.44
C ASP A 120 -12.08 -13.92 41.23
N LEU A 121 -11.74 -14.09 42.52
CA LEU A 121 -12.53 -14.51 43.68
C LEU A 121 -12.86 -15.99 43.94
N GLU A 122 -12.54 -16.36 45.18
CA GLU A 122 -12.98 -17.53 45.90
C GLU A 122 -14.49 -17.72 45.87
N GLY A 123 -14.93 -18.96 45.68
CA GLY A 123 -16.28 -19.40 46.03
C GLY A 123 -17.34 -19.29 44.94
N SER A 124 -17.12 -19.86 43.75
CA SER A 124 -18.21 -20.43 42.94
C SER A 124 -17.65 -21.37 41.86
N SER A 125 -18.10 -22.63 41.87
CA SER A 125 -17.65 -23.69 40.96
C SER A 125 -18.40 -23.67 39.62
N GLU A 126 -18.38 -22.56 38.89
CA GLU A 126 -18.86 -22.57 37.50
C GLU A 126 -17.85 -21.90 36.55
N PRO A 127 -17.39 -22.61 35.50
CA PRO A 127 -16.51 -22.02 34.50
C PRO A 127 -17.28 -20.95 33.71
N VAL A 128 -16.91 -19.69 33.88
CA VAL A 128 -17.46 -18.59 33.07
C VAL A 128 -16.84 -18.67 31.68
N GLU A 129 -17.61 -19.16 30.70
CA GLU A 129 -17.25 -19.02 29.28
C GLU A 129 -17.16 -17.54 28.92
N VAL A 130 -15.94 -17.02 28.79
CA VAL A 130 -15.71 -15.69 28.24
C VAL A 130 -16.18 -15.72 26.79
N LYS A 131 -17.33 -15.11 26.50
CA LYS A 131 -17.83 -14.93 25.12
C LYS A 131 -16.75 -14.25 24.29
N GLN A 132 -16.04 -15.03 23.49
CA GLN A 132 -14.99 -14.49 22.63
C GLN A 132 -15.60 -13.49 21.66
N LYS A 133 -14.99 -12.30 21.58
CA LYS A 133 -15.38 -11.28 20.59
C LYS A 133 -15.40 -11.89 19.17
N PRO A 134 -16.35 -11.49 18.32
CA PRO A 134 -16.38 -11.95 16.92
C PRO A 134 -15.04 -11.73 16.21
N ILE A 135 -14.66 -12.68 15.35
CA ILE A 135 -13.33 -12.70 14.69
C ILE A 135 -13.04 -11.40 13.94
N TYR A 136 -14.04 -10.79 13.30
CA TYR A 136 -13.88 -9.54 12.56
C TYR A 136 -13.51 -8.34 13.47
N VAL A 137 -13.97 -8.31 14.72
CA VAL A 137 -13.63 -7.26 15.70
C VAL A 137 -12.18 -7.40 16.16
N ARG A 138 -11.76 -8.64 16.46
CA ARG A 138 -10.38 -8.96 16.83
C ARG A 138 -9.39 -8.67 15.69
N LEU A 139 -9.79 -8.97 14.45
CA LEU A 139 -9.00 -8.65 13.26
C LEU A 139 -8.86 -7.13 13.09
N PHE A 140 -9.96 -6.39 13.21
CA PHE A 140 -9.94 -4.92 13.13
C PHE A 140 -8.98 -4.32 14.17
N GLU A 141 -9.06 -4.74 15.44
CA GLU A 141 -8.15 -4.30 16.51
C GLU A 141 -6.67 -4.61 16.20
N LYS A 142 -6.34 -5.82 15.71
CA LYS A 142 -4.95 -6.19 15.33
C LYS A 142 -4.43 -5.44 14.09
N THR A 143 -5.32 -5.05 13.17
CA THR A 143 -4.95 -4.34 11.92
C THR A 143 -4.89 -2.82 12.07
N LYS A 144 -5.37 -2.29 13.20
CA LYS A 144 -5.29 -0.87 13.54
C LYS A 144 -3.84 -0.53 13.93
N LYS A 145 -3.03 -0.17 12.94
CA LYS A 145 -1.72 0.49 13.13
C LYS A 145 -1.89 2.00 13.19
#